data_AF-A0A3R7NTT8-F1
#
_entry.id   AF-A0A3R7NTT8-F1
#
_cell.length_a   1.000
_cell.length_b   1.000
_cell.length_c   1.000
_cell.angle_alpha   90.00
_cell.angle_beta   90.00
_cell.angle_gamma   90.00
#
_symmetry.space_group_name_H-M   'P 1'
#
loop_
_entity.id
_entity.type
_entity.pdbx_description
1 polymer ?
#
loop_
_entity_poly.entity_id
_entity_poly.type
_entity_poly.pdbx_seq_one_letter_code
_entity_poly.pdbx_strand_id
1 'polypeptide(L)'
;MLNCEERDVFIEALVRRKILLNTLQAAVQHGGASKRNSGMKCHAPSMATWEKEVECARWCETLASDPAMTPEEKHNVLVAKLRSMGRFDADSITDLEAWSPFFALAASLAMLSYGQFSSEHQVALVELAMTYTAKGAYARARKILKTLLLRGEKLDQKTALLHGELQRFLLLVEAKHFTHSDSITSTRLLPLCFSDHQKNCTVQYMKCLLEESEQRELSPLVLLYCYLGVIGAALVLWLKLKDKGQELRLKEDIIRKTSQATSQNELQALKEEAHRRFEQKHAINLKKETTRQFIDSILHRCEKFLQANRCADYAAVWTFSFAKLRWEREHGGPSLLRFAERFIACCRDAQLDPLLSTIFLNEANLALKGNETITSYACDLSGVKLPLMRDSFASYLLLPLLGVGEEVSLSPSS
;
A
#
# COMPACT_ATOMS: atom_id res chain seq x y z
N MET A 1 22.45 0.00 17.70
CA MET A 1 21.22 -0.29 16.92
C MET A 1 20.15 0.74 17.25
N LEU A 2 19.02 0.78 16.54
CA LEU A 2 18.07 1.89 16.60
C LEU A 2 17.66 2.15 18.05
N ASN A 3 17.58 3.41 18.45
CA ASN A 3 17.00 3.79 19.73
C ASN A 3 15.46 3.71 19.67
N CYS A 4 14.78 3.88 20.81
CA CYS A 4 13.32 3.75 20.88
C CYS A 4 12.57 4.72 19.96
N GLU A 5 12.99 5.99 19.90
CA GLU A 5 12.36 7.01 19.04
C GLU A 5 12.57 6.69 17.57
N GLU A 6 13.77 6.24 17.21
CA GLU A 6 14.11 5.84 15.85
C GLU A 6 13.29 4.62 15.37
N ARG A 7 13.04 3.65 16.26
CA ARG A 7 12.16 2.50 15.94
C ARG A 7 10.72 2.93 15.71
N ASP A 8 10.21 3.84 16.54
CA ASP A 8 8.84 4.36 16.40
C ASP A 8 8.69 5.14 15.09
N VAL A 9 9.62 6.04 14.79
CA VAL A 9 9.66 6.78 13.52
C VAL A 9 9.75 5.82 12.34
N PHE A 10 10.59 4.80 12.42
CA PHE A 10 10.74 3.83 11.34
C PHE A 10 9.45 3.08 11.07
N ILE A 11 8.74 2.60 12.09
CA ILE A 11 7.47 1.88 11.90
C ILE A 11 6.41 2.77 11.28
N GLU A 12 6.25 3.99 11.78
CA GLU A 12 5.28 4.93 11.22
C GLU A 12 5.60 5.23 9.75
N ALA A 13 6.85 5.56 9.46
CA ALA A 13 7.35 5.76 8.11
C ALA A 13 7.02 4.59 7.17
N LEU A 14 7.26 3.36 7.61
CA LEU A 14 6.97 2.15 6.84
C LEU A 14 5.48 1.99 6.54
N VAL A 15 4.63 2.14 7.56
CA VAL A 15 3.17 2.02 7.40
C VAL A 15 2.69 3.04 6.38
N ARG A 16 3.10 4.31 6.54
CA ARG A 16 2.70 5.39 5.66
C ARG A 16 3.14 5.13 4.22
N ARG A 17 4.44 4.87 4.02
CA ARG A 17 5.00 4.60 2.68
C ARG A 17 4.30 3.44 2.01
N LYS A 18 4.13 2.31 2.69
CA LYS A 18 3.54 1.10 2.12
C LYS A 18 2.10 1.33 1.66
N ILE A 19 1.29 1.98 2.49
CA ILE A 19 -0.10 2.28 2.18
C ILE A 19 -0.22 3.24 1.00
N LEU A 20 0.58 4.31 0.99
CA LEU A 20 0.57 5.29 -0.08
C LEU A 20 0.98 4.67 -1.40
N LEU A 21 2.10 3.95 -1.42
CA LEU A 21 2.59 3.29 -2.63
C LEU A 21 1.64 2.24 -3.14
N ASN A 22 1.08 1.37 -2.28
CA ASN A 22 0.11 0.36 -2.70
C ASN A 22 -1.13 1.02 -3.31
N THR A 23 -1.62 2.10 -2.69
CA THR A 23 -2.80 2.83 -3.16
C THR A 23 -2.51 3.53 -4.48
N LEU A 24 -1.39 4.23 -4.60
CA LEU A 24 -0.95 4.87 -5.84
C LEU A 24 -0.72 3.84 -6.95
N GLN A 25 -0.04 2.73 -6.66
CA GLN A 25 0.23 1.68 -7.64
C GLN A 25 -1.08 1.07 -8.17
N ALA A 26 -2.00 0.74 -7.27
CA ALA A 26 -3.33 0.25 -7.65
C ALA A 26 -4.10 1.30 -8.46
N ALA A 27 -4.05 2.56 -8.00
CA ALA A 27 -4.68 3.67 -8.67
C ALA A 27 -4.08 3.90 -10.04
N VAL A 28 -2.77 3.75 -10.28
CA VAL A 28 -2.00 3.97 -11.53
C VAL A 28 -2.11 2.80 -12.53
N GLN A 29 -2.33 1.58 -12.03
CA GLN A 29 -2.63 0.42 -12.86
C GLN A 29 -4.08 0.41 -13.36
N HIS A 30 -5.01 1.01 -12.60
CA HIS A 30 -6.43 1.14 -12.92
C HIS A 30 -6.67 1.86 -14.25
N GLY A 31 -7.13 1.16 -15.28
CA GLY A 31 -7.33 1.75 -16.60
C GLY A 31 -7.70 0.73 -17.66
N GLY A 32 -7.91 1.19 -18.89
CA GLY A 32 -7.97 0.32 -20.05
C GLY A 32 -6.56 0.11 -20.59
N ALA A 33 -6.17 -1.14 -20.86
CA ALA A 33 -5.03 -1.39 -21.73
C ALA A 33 -5.35 -0.78 -23.10
N SER A 34 -4.82 0.41 -23.38
CA SER A 34 -4.86 0.95 -24.74
C SER A 34 -4.06 0.01 -25.62
N LYS A 35 -4.71 -0.59 -26.62
CA LYS A 35 -4.05 -1.42 -27.65
C LYS A 35 -3.02 -0.63 -28.47
N ARG A 36 -2.96 0.69 -28.33
CA ARG A 36 -1.92 1.53 -28.92
C ARG A 36 -0.83 1.79 -27.89
N ASN A 37 0.40 1.42 -28.26
CA ASN A 37 1.70 1.64 -27.62
C ASN A 37 1.97 3.08 -27.10
N SER A 38 1.08 3.61 -26.29
CA SER A 38 1.13 4.95 -25.68
C SER A 38 1.53 4.88 -24.21
N GLY A 39 1.74 3.66 -23.68
CA GLY A 39 2.29 3.48 -22.34
C GLY A 39 3.67 4.12 -22.27
N MET A 40 3.77 5.21 -21.52
CA MET A 40 5.04 5.81 -21.12
C MET A 40 5.88 4.69 -20.48
N LYS A 41 6.90 4.19 -21.21
CA LYS A 41 7.83 3.18 -20.70
C LYS A 41 8.73 3.88 -19.68
N CYS A 42 8.30 3.88 -18.42
CA CYS A 42 9.13 4.35 -17.33
C CYS A 42 9.95 3.15 -16.84
N HIS A 43 11.26 3.36 -16.69
CA HIS A 43 12.19 2.36 -16.16
C HIS A 43 11.69 1.82 -14.81
N ALA A 44 11.87 0.52 -14.56
CA ALA A 44 11.27 -0.20 -13.43
C ALA A 44 12.00 0.09 -12.09
N PRO A 45 11.41 0.82 -11.14
CA PRO A 45 12.03 1.08 -9.83
C PRO A 45 12.16 -0.13 -8.90
N SER A 46 11.62 -1.32 -9.22
CA SER A 46 11.95 -2.55 -8.49
C SER A 46 13.45 -2.83 -8.53
N MET A 47 14.13 -2.34 -9.58
CA MET A 47 15.58 -2.36 -9.68
C MET A 47 16.25 -1.46 -8.64
N ALA A 48 15.73 -0.27 -8.35
CA ALA A 48 16.39 0.68 -7.45
C ALA A 48 16.43 0.19 -5.99
N THR A 49 15.32 -0.33 -5.45
CA THR A 49 15.30 -0.89 -4.09
C THR A 49 16.12 -2.19 -4.01
N TRP A 50 16.08 -3.01 -5.07
CA TRP A 50 16.90 -4.21 -5.16
C TRP A 50 18.40 -3.87 -5.26
N GLU A 51 18.78 -2.88 -6.06
CA GLU A 51 20.15 -2.38 -6.20
C GLU A 51 20.68 -1.87 -4.86
N LYS A 52 19.88 -1.10 -4.12
CA LYS A 52 20.22 -0.67 -2.76
C LYS A 52 20.39 -1.84 -1.80
N GLU A 53 19.52 -2.85 -1.88
CA GLU A 53 19.65 -4.05 -1.03
C GLU A 53 20.90 -4.86 -1.39
N VAL A 54 21.22 -4.97 -2.68
CA VAL A 54 22.43 -5.63 -3.17
C VAL A 54 23.69 -4.87 -2.75
N GLU A 55 23.68 -3.53 -2.84
CA GLU A 55 24.77 -2.69 -2.37
C GLU A 55 24.98 -2.86 -0.87
N CYS A 56 23.89 -2.82 -0.09
CA CYS A 56 23.91 -3.10 1.35
C CYS A 56 24.46 -4.50 1.65
N ALA A 57 24.04 -5.52 0.90
CA ALA A 57 24.50 -6.89 1.06
C ALA A 57 26.00 -7.02 0.79
N ARG A 58 26.51 -6.46 -0.32
CA ARG A 58 27.94 -6.47 -0.65
C ARG A 58 28.79 -5.78 0.41
N TRP A 59 28.31 -4.65 0.92
CA TRP A 59 29.00 -3.95 2.02
C TRP A 59 29.02 -4.80 3.29
N CYS A 60 27.90 -5.41 3.67
CA CYS A 60 27.81 -6.34 4.79
C CYS A 60 28.74 -7.55 4.60
N GLU A 61 28.82 -8.13 3.41
CA GLU A 61 29.73 -9.24 3.08
C GLU A 61 31.19 -8.84 3.22
N THR A 62 31.55 -7.64 2.75
CA THR A 62 32.91 -7.09 2.90
C THR A 62 33.28 -6.94 4.37
N LEU A 63 32.38 -6.36 5.18
CA LEU A 63 32.59 -6.21 6.63
C LEU A 63 32.65 -7.56 7.34
N ALA A 64 31.77 -8.50 6.98
CA ALA A 64 31.71 -9.83 7.60
C ALA A 64 32.99 -10.65 7.31
N SER A 65 33.52 -10.54 6.09
CA SER A 65 34.69 -11.29 5.63
C SER A 65 36.03 -10.71 6.07
N ASP A 66 36.07 -9.48 6.60
CA ASP A 66 37.30 -8.86 7.09
C ASP A 66 37.90 -9.65 8.29
N PRO A 67 39.05 -10.32 8.14
CA PRO A 67 39.66 -11.10 9.21
C PRO A 67 40.39 -10.23 10.24
N ALA A 68 40.67 -8.96 9.93
CA ALA A 68 41.40 -8.04 10.81
C ALA A 68 40.50 -7.45 11.92
N MET A 69 39.18 -7.55 11.76
CA MET A 69 38.21 -7.02 12.72
C MET A 69 37.56 -8.15 13.54
N THR A 70 37.47 -7.92 14.84
CA THR A 70 36.68 -8.74 15.77
C THR A 70 35.18 -8.55 15.54
N PRO A 71 34.33 -9.50 15.99
CA PRO A 71 32.87 -9.35 15.91
C PRO A 71 32.32 -8.06 16.56
N GLU A 72 32.91 -7.63 17.68
CA GLU A 72 32.53 -6.38 18.36
C GLU A 72 32.91 -5.15 17.55
N GLU A 73 34.10 -5.10 16.96
CA GLU A 73 34.53 -4.00 16.09
C GLU A 73 33.63 -3.90 14.85
N LYS A 74 33.26 -5.03 14.25
CA LYS A 74 32.30 -5.08 13.14
C LYS A 74 30.93 -4.56 13.57
N HIS A 75 30.45 -4.95 14.75
CA HIS A 75 29.19 -4.45 15.29
C HIS A 75 29.23 -2.93 15.51
N ASN A 76 30.33 -2.40 16.03
CA ASN A 76 30.52 -0.97 16.22
C ASN A 76 30.54 -0.19 14.89
N VAL A 77 31.12 -0.75 13.83
CA VAL A 77 31.06 -0.18 12.46
C VAL A 77 29.62 -0.13 11.94
N LEU A 78 28.83 -1.18 12.15
CA LEU A 78 27.40 -1.16 11.81
C LEU A 78 26.68 -0.04 12.57
N VAL A 79 26.85 0.03 13.89
CA VAL A 79 26.21 1.07 14.71
C VAL A 79 26.64 2.48 14.28
N ALA A 80 27.91 2.68 13.96
CA ALA A 80 28.41 3.95 13.44
C ALA A 80 27.78 4.30 12.08
N LYS A 81 27.66 3.33 11.16
CA LYS A 81 27.00 3.53 9.87
C LYS A 81 25.54 3.93 10.03
N LEU A 82 24.80 3.26 10.92
CA LEU A 82 23.42 3.58 11.26
C LEU A 82 23.30 5.02 11.79
N ARG A 83 24.16 5.41 12.74
CA ARG A 83 24.17 6.77 13.32
C ARG A 83 24.58 7.86 12.31
N SER A 84 25.46 7.53 11.36
CA SER A 84 25.94 8.46 10.34
C SER A 84 24.86 8.86 9.33
N MET A 85 23.75 8.13 9.24
CA MET A 85 22.63 8.48 8.37
C MET A 85 21.78 9.65 8.88
N GLY A 86 22.04 10.16 10.09
CA GLY A 86 21.29 11.29 10.63
C GLY A 86 19.86 10.94 11.03
N ARG A 87 18.99 11.96 11.12
CA ARG A 87 17.56 11.77 11.43
C ARG A 87 16.88 11.06 10.27
N PHE A 88 16.11 10.02 10.57
CA PHE A 88 15.24 9.34 9.61
C PHE A 88 14.17 10.29 9.09
N ASP A 89 14.49 11.02 8.03
CA ASP A 89 13.53 11.83 7.29
C ASP A 89 12.75 10.98 6.28
N ALA A 90 11.72 11.57 5.67
CA ALA A 90 10.88 10.87 4.69
C ALA A 90 11.65 10.35 3.47
N ASP A 91 12.81 10.94 3.16
CA ASP A 91 13.66 10.59 2.03
C ASP A 91 14.57 9.38 2.32
N SER A 92 14.90 9.13 3.60
CA SER A 92 15.72 7.99 4.07
C SER A 92 14.97 6.65 4.23
N ILE A 93 13.64 6.65 4.15
CA ILE A 93 12.81 5.45 4.42
C ILE A 93 13.03 4.34 3.36
N THR A 94 13.27 4.71 2.09
CA THR A 94 13.60 3.71 1.04
C THR A 94 14.88 2.94 1.34
N ASP A 95 15.82 3.58 2.02
CA ASP A 95 17.09 2.94 2.33
C ASP A 95 16.87 1.90 3.43
N LEU A 96 16.06 2.22 4.43
CA LEU A 96 15.72 1.30 5.51
C LEU A 96 14.94 0.05 5.06
N GLU A 97 14.10 0.14 4.03
CA GLU A 97 13.49 -1.05 3.41
C GLU A 97 14.56 -1.97 2.80
N ALA A 98 15.64 -1.41 2.24
CA ALA A 98 16.74 -2.17 1.65
C ALA A 98 17.71 -2.76 2.68
N TRP A 99 17.57 -2.44 3.98
CA TRP A 99 18.54 -2.77 5.03
C TRP A 99 18.34 -4.12 5.71
N SER A 100 17.51 -5.03 5.18
CA SER A 100 17.42 -6.38 5.76
C SER A 100 18.77 -7.12 5.84
N PRO A 101 19.72 -6.98 4.90
CA PRO A 101 21.07 -7.58 5.05
C PRO A 101 21.85 -6.97 6.22
N PHE A 102 21.68 -5.66 6.47
CA PHE A 102 22.32 -4.94 7.57
C PHE A 102 21.87 -5.49 8.93
N PHE A 103 20.56 -5.56 9.18
CA PHE A 103 20.05 -6.05 10.46
C PHE A 103 20.27 -7.57 10.63
N ALA A 104 20.33 -8.33 9.53
CA ALA A 104 20.71 -9.73 9.58
C ALA A 104 22.16 -9.91 10.06
N LEU A 105 23.10 -9.14 9.50
CA LEU A 105 24.49 -9.17 9.94
C LEU A 105 24.62 -8.68 11.39
N ALA A 106 23.92 -7.61 11.77
CA ALA A 106 23.91 -7.11 13.14
C ALA A 106 23.44 -8.19 14.14
N ALA A 107 22.37 -8.93 13.82
CA ALA A 107 21.87 -10.02 14.65
C ALA A 107 22.88 -11.16 14.79
N SER A 108 23.55 -11.55 13.70
CA SER A 108 24.60 -12.58 13.72
C SER A 108 25.81 -12.16 14.54
N LEU A 109 26.30 -10.93 14.38
CA LEU A 109 27.45 -10.41 15.14
C LEU A 109 27.12 -10.25 16.63
N ALA A 110 25.92 -9.76 16.96
CA ALA A 110 25.47 -9.66 18.35
C ALA A 110 25.35 -11.04 19.02
N MET A 111 24.86 -12.04 18.28
CA MET A 111 24.81 -13.42 18.78
C MET A 111 26.21 -13.97 19.10
N LEU A 112 27.20 -13.69 18.23
CA LEU A 112 28.57 -14.17 18.41
C LEU A 112 29.29 -13.44 19.56
N SER A 113 29.05 -12.14 19.72
CA SER A 113 29.77 -11.30 20.70
C SER A 113 29.15 -11.38 22.10
N TYR A 114 27.82 -11.38 22.18
CA TYR A 114 27.07 -11.24 23.44
C TYR A 114 26.20 -12.46 23.77
N GLY A 115 26.08 -13.41 22.84
CA GLY A 115 25.29 -14.63 23.02
C GLY A 115 23.84 -14.50 22.55
N GLN A 116 23.19 -15.65 22.34
CA GLN A 116 21.82 -15.76 21.81
C GLN A 116 20.72 -15.17 22.70
N PHE A 117 21.02 -14.91 23.98
CA PHE A 117 20.07 -14.39 24.96
C PHE A 117 20.30 -12.91 25.31
N SER A 118 21.31 -12.28 24.72
CA SER A 118 21.64 -10.87 24.94
C SER A 118 20.55 -9.93 24.45
N SER A 119 20.44 -8.76 25.08
CA SER A 119 19.54 -7.71 24.64
C SER A 119 19.84 -7.24 23.22
N GLU A 120 21.12 -7.16 22.85
CA GLU A 120 21.64 -6.73 21.56
C GLU A 120 21.18 -7.66 20.44
N HIS A 121 21.30 -8.97 20.63
CA HIS A 121 20.81 -9.94 19.65
C HIS A 121 19.29 -9.85 19.49
N GLN A 122 18.55 -9.75 20.61
CA GLN A 122 17.10 -9.70 20.58
C GLN A 122 16.57 -8.43 19.89
N VAL A 123 17.15 -7.27 20.17
CA VAL A 123 16.79 -6.00 19.49
C VAL A 123 17.05 -6.11 17.99
N ALA A 124 18.12 -6.80 17.57
CA ALA A 124 18.50 -6.90 16.15
C ALA A 124 17.49 -7.75 15.38
N LEU A 125 16.98 -8.80 16.02
CA LEU A 125 15.90 -9.63 15.47
C LEU A 125 14.58 -8.85 15.36
N VAL A 126 14.27 -7.96 16.32
CA VAL A 126 13.08 -7.09 16.23
C VAL A 126 13.21 -6.13 15.05
N GLU A 127 14.34 -5.44 14.92
CA GLU A 127 14.60 -4.51 13.81
C GLU A 127 14.61 -5.24 12.45
N LEU A 128 15.18 -6.45 12.39
CA LEU A 128 15.12 -7.30 11.22
C LEU A 128 13.68 -7.71 10.88
N ALA A 129 12.85 -8.07 11.87
CA ALA A 129 11.45 -8.39 11.65
C ALA A 129 10.65 -7.19 11.14
N MET A 130 10.97 -5.97 11.60
CA MET A 130 10.37 -4.73 11.07
C MET A 130 10.70 -4.54 9.58
N THR A 131 11.95 -4.75 9.16
CA THR A 131 12.31 -4.67 7.73
C THR A 131 11.61 -5.74 6.87
N TYR A 132 11.48 -6.98 7.35
CA TYR A 132 10.71 -8.00 6.63
C TYR A 132 9.22 -7.66 6.57
N THR A 133 8.69 -7.04 7.61
CA THR A 133 7.30 -6.57 7.63
C THR A 133 7.08 -5.48 6.59
N ALA A 134 7.99 -4.52 6.46
CA ALA A 134 7.97 -3.51 5.38
C ALA A 134 7.92 -4.12 3.97
N LYS A 135 8.71 -5.18 3.76
CA LYS A 135 8.75 -5.93 2.49
C LYS A 135 7.49 -6.76 2.23
N GLY A 136 6.57 -6.85 3.17
CA GLY A 136 5.42 -7.78 3.08
C GLY A 136 5.81 -9.24 3.29
N ALA A 137 7.04 -9.52 3.74
CA ALA A 137 7.52 -10.86 4.05
C ALA A 137 7.05 -11.31 5.45
N TYR A 138 5.75 -11.22 5.71
CA TYR A 138 5.15 -11.41 7.04
C TYR A 138 5.46 -12.78 7.66
N ALA A 139 5.44 -13.84 6.84
CA ALA A 139 5.81 -15.19 7.29
C ALA A 139 7.26 -15.28 7.81
N ARG A 140 8.18 -14.56 7.15
CA ARG A 140 9.59 -14.50 7.53
C ARG A 140 9.77 -13.65 8.78
N ALA A 141 9.12 -12.48 8.85
CA ALA A 141 9.09 -11.64 10.05
C ALA A 141 8.59 -12.42 11.27
N ARG A 142 7.50 -13.17 11.11
CA ARG A 142 6.92 -13.99 12.19
C ARG A 142 7.87 -15.10 12.63
N LYS A 143 8.55 -15.77 11.69
CA LYS A 143 9.55 -16.81 12.02
C LYS A 143 10.65 -16.23 12.90
N ILE A 144 11.13 -15.03 12.57
CA ILE A 144 12.17 -14.32 13.33
C ILE A 144 11.67 -13.93 14.73
N LEU A 145 10.42 -13.44 14.84
CA LEU A 145 9.87 -13.09 16.15
C LEU A 145 9.57 -14.31 17.03
N LYS A 146 9.30 -15.48 16.45
CA LYS A 146 9.14 -16.74 17.19
C LYS A 146 10.45 -17.26 17.75
N THR A 147 11.57 -16.99 17.08
CA THR A 147 12.90 -17.39 17.54
C THR A 147 13.42 -16.50 18.67
N LEU A 148 12.74 -15.38 18.97
CA LEU A 148 13.03 -14.58 20.16
C LEU A 148 12.63 -15.35 21.42
N LEU A 149 13.65 -15.78 22.16
CA LEU A 149 13.51 -16.47 23.44
C LEU A 149 13.50 -15.42 24.55
N LEU A 150 12.32 -15.06 25.07
CA LEU A 150 12.15 -14.15 26.24
C LEU A 150 12.67 -14.75 27.57
N ARG A 151 13.57 -15.75 27.51
CA ARG A 151 14.15 -16.47 28.67
C ARG A 151 15.50 -15.89 29.14
N GLY A 152 15.98 -14.81 28.50
CA GLY A 152 17.29 -14.18 28.74
C GLY A 152 17.21 -12.81 29.44
N GLU A 153 18.21 -11.95 29.17
CA GLU A 153 18.13 -10.53 29.54
C GLU A 153 16.84 -9.94 29.00
N LYS A 154 16.13 -9.21 29.85
CA LYS A 154 14.85 -8.61 29.48
C LYS A 154 15.11 -7.46 28.54
N LEU A 155 14.47 -7.50 27.37
CA LEU A 155 14.26 -6.32 26.54
C LEU A 155 13.76 -5.17 27.42
N ASP A 156 14.18 -3.95 27.10
CA ASP A 156 13.56 -2.78 27.70
C ASP A 156 12.06 -2.78 27.42
N GLN A 157 11.29 -2.11 28.30
CA GLN A 157 9.84 -2.13 28.24
C GLN A 157 9.29 -1.69 26.89
N LYS A 158 9.92 -0.71 26.22
CA LYS A 158 9.44 -0.21 24.93
C LYS A 158 9.67 -1.23 23.81
N THR A 159 10.84 -1.86 23.78
CA THR A 159 11.13 -2.91 22.79
C THR A 159 10.27 -4.16 23.02
N ALA A 160 10.01 -4.54 24.27
CA ALA A 160 9.13 -5.65 24.60
C ALA A 160 7.67 -5.40 24.15
N LEU A 161 7.18 -4.17 24.35
CA LEU A 161 5.85 -3.76 23.85
C LEU A 161 5.82 -3.85 22.32
N LEU A 162 6.80 -3.28 21.64
CA LEU A 162 6.91 -3.33 20.19
C LEU A 162 6.95 -4.77 19.64
N HIS A 163 7.72 -5.66 20.26
CA HIS A 163 7.74 -7.08 19.92
C HIS A 163 6.33 -7.69 19.98
N GLY A 164 5.62 -7.47 21.09
CA GLY A 164 4.25 -7.95 21.28
C GLY A 164 3.28 -7.38 20.25
N GLU A 165 3.39 -6.10 19.92
CA GLU A 165 2.59 -5.43 18.89
C GLU A 165 2.80 -6.06 17.52
N LEU A 166 4.06 -6.19 17.10
CA LEU A 166 4.43 -6.74 15.79
C LEU A 166 4.03 -8.21 15.69
N GLN A 167 4.18 -8.99 16.75
CA GLN A 167 3.77 -10.39 16.78
C GLN A 167 2.26 -10.55 16.61
N ARG A 168 1.44 -9.71 17.29
CA ARG A 168 -0.03 -9.73 17.14
C ARG A 168 -0.45 -9.30 15.74
N PHE A 169 0.15 -8.25 15.19
CA PHE A 169 -0.08 -7.84 13.81
C PHE A 169 0.19 -8.97 12.81
N LEU A 170 1.35 -9.64 12.92
CA LEU A 170 1.72 -10.74 12.01
C LEU A 170 0.80 -11.96 12.17
N LEU A 171 0.25 -12.20 13.36
CA LEU A 171 -0.76 -13.23 13.60
C LEU A 171 -2.09 -12.91 12.92
N LEU A 172 -2.53 -11.65 12.99
CA LEU A 172 -3.74 -11.16 12.33
C LEU A 172 -3.59 -11.29 10.82
N VAL A 173 -2.48 -10.79 10.27
CA VAL A 173 -2.25 -10.82 8.82
C VAL A 173 -2.13 -12.25 8.33
N GLU A 174 -1.47 -13.19 9.01
CA GLU A 174 -1.43 -14.60 8.55
C GLU A 174 -2.77 -15.36 8.66
N ALA A 175 -3.89 -14.70 8.98
CA ALA A 175 -5.24 -15.28 9.08
C ALA A 175 -5.36 -16.48 10.03
N LYS A 176 -4.42 -16.61 11.00
CA LYS A 176 -4.46 -17.69 12.01
C LYS A 176 -5.34 -17.36 13.21
N HIS A 177 -5.75 -16.10 13.35
CA HIS A 177 -6.72 -15.65 14.34
C HIS A 177 -7.71 -14.70 13.67
N PHE A 178 -8.90 -15.21 13.32
CA PHE A 178 -10.05 -14.41 12.91
C PHE A 178 -10.80 -13.79 14.10
N THR A 179 -10.28 -13.97 15.31
CA THR A 179 -10.90 -13.48 16.54
C THR A 179 -10.00 -12.43 17.19
N HIS A 180 -10.52 -11.19 17.18
CA HIS A 180 -10.09 -10.02 17.95
C HIS A 180 -8.92 -9.20 17.41
N SER A 181 -9.24 -8.32 16.45
CA SER A 181 -8.52 -7.04 16.29
C SER A 181 -8.43 -6.29 17.64
N ASP A 182 -9.35 -6.54 18.59
CA ASP A 182 -9.38 -5.98 19.96
C ASP A 182 -8.15 -6.31 20.78
N SER A 183 -7.39 -7.35 20.40
CA SER A 183 -6.13 -7.72 21.06
C SER A 183 -4.95 -6.83 20.64
N ILE A 184 -5.08 -6.01 19.59
CA ILE A 184 -4.02 -5.12 19.14
C ILE A 184 -4.09 -3.82 19.93
N THR A 185 -3.20 -3.67 20.92
CA THR A 185 -3.06 -2.46 21.74
C THR A 185 -2.42 -1.30 20.96
N SER A 186 -1.75 -1.59 19.85
CA SER A 186 -1.04 -0.59 19.04
C SER A 186 -1.64 -0.47 17.67
N THR A 187 -2.38 0.62 17.51
CA THR A 187 -3.22 0.87 16.36
C THR A 187 -2.43 1.36 15.14
N ARG A 188 -1.15 1.71 15.30
CA ARG A 188 -0.30 2.25 14.22
C ARG A 188 -0.03 1.28 13.07
N LEU A 189 -0.05 -0.04 13.31
CA LEU A 189 0.13 -1.05 12.26
C LEU A 189 -1.18 -1.45 11.57
N LEU A 190 -2.32 -1.02 12.10
CA LEU A 190 -3.65 -1.41 11.60
C LEU A 190 -3.85 -1.14 10.10
N PRO A 191 -3.39 -0.02 9.52
CA PRO A 191 -3.53 0.21 8.08
C PRO A 191 -2.93 -0.91 7.21
N LEU A 192 -1.83 -1.53 7.64
CA LEU A 192 -1.15 -2.58 6.87
C LEU A 192 -1.99 -3.85 6.69
N CYS A 193 -3.05 -4.04 7.49
CA CYS A 193 -3.97 -5.16 7.33
C CYS A 193 -4.70 -5.13 5.98
N PHE A 194 -4.83 -3.94 5.36
CA PHE A 194 -5.40 -3.80 4.02
C PHE A 194 -4.37 -3.99 2.89
N SER A 195 -3.07 -4.00 3.21
CA SER A 195 -2.00 -4.13 2.22
C SER A 195 -1.71 -5.56 1.77
N ASP A 196 -2.28 -6.58 2.44
CA ASP A 196 -2.01 -7.97 2.09
C ASP A 196 -2.95 -8.48 0.98
N HIS A 197 -2.36 -9.02 -0.09
CA HIS A 197 -3.06 -9.60 -1.23
C HIS A 197 -3.59 -11.02 -0.95
N GLN A 198 -4.07 -11.26 0.26
CA GLN A 198 -4.59 -12.57 0.62
C GLN A 198 -5.68 -13.03 -0.34
N LYS A 199 -5.75 -14.35 -0.51
CA LYS A 199 -6.78 -15.04 -1.30
C LYS A 199 -8.21 -14.71 -0.86
N ASN A 200 -8.39 -14.14 0.34
CA ASN A 200 -9.68 -13.88 0.98
C ASN A 200 -10.04 -12.39 1.10
N CYS A 201 -9.34 -11.47 0.43
CA CYS A 201 -9.70 -10.04 0.45
C CYS A 201 -11.07 -9.84 -0.25
N THR A 202 -12.13 -9.66 0.56
CA THR A 202 -13.50 -9.43 0.11
C THR A 202 -13.97 -8.06 0.58
N VAL A 203 -14.99 -7.50 -0.10
CA VAL A 203 -15.64 -6.26 0.33
C VAL A 203 -16.13 -6.35 1.78
N GLN A 204 -16.74 -7.48 2.16
CA GLN A 204 -17.23 -7.68 3.53
C GLN A 204 -16.10 -7.63 4.56
N TYR A 205 -14.97 -8.29 4.29
CA TYR A 205 -13.81 -8.25 5.17
C TYR A 205 -13.26 -6.82 5.33
N MET A 206 -13.04 -6.12 4.22
CA MET A 206 -12.55 -4.73 4.25
C MET A 206 -13.51 -3.80 4.99
N LYS A 207 -14.81 -3.98 4.79
CA LYS A 207 -15.87 -3.21 5.46
C LYS A 207 -15.84 -3.42 6.98
N CYS A 208 -15.87 -4.67 7.44
CA CYS A 208 -15.85 -4.98 8.87
C CYS A 208 -14.59 -4.40 9.54
N LEU A 209 -13.42 -4.58 8.93
CA LEU A 209 -12.16 -4.10 9.51
C LEU A 209 -12.08 -2.56 9.55
N LEU A 210 -12.63 -1.87 8.55
CA LEU A 210 -12.71 -0.40 8.58
C LEU A 210 -13.69 0.09 9.64
N GLU A 211 -14.87 -0.52 9.75
CA GLU A 211 -15.86 -0.18 10.77
C GLU A 211 -15.30 -0.38 12.19
N GLU A 212 -14.58 -1.49 12.42
CA GLU A 212 -13.84 -1.72 13.67
C GLU A 212 -12.75 -0.66 13.90
N SER A 213 -12.09 -0.19 12.84
CA SER A 213 -11.06 0.85 12.92
C SER A 213 -11.66 2.21 13.31
N GLU A 214 -12.83 2.55 12.80
CA GLU A 214 -13.53 3.80 13.07
C GLU A 214 -14.16 3.85 14.46
N GLN A 215 -14.56 2.69 14.99
CA GLN A 215 -15.09 2.57 16.35
C GLN A 215 -13.99 2.68 17.41
N ARG A 216 -12.72 2.57 17.01
CA ARG A 216 -11.57 2.77 17.90
C ARG A 216 -11.24 4.26 18.00
N GLU A 217 -10.77 4.68 19.17
CA GLU A 217 -10.20 6.01 19.40
C GLU A 217 -8.81 6.14 18.74
N LEU A 218 -8.76 6.05 17.41
CA LEU A 218 -7.53 6.18 16.63
C LEU A 218 -7.14 7.64 16.48
N SER A 219 -5.83 7.89 16.36
CA SER A 219 -5.39 9.20 15.92
C SER A 219 -5.91 9.47 14.49
N PRO A 220 -6.25 10.73 14.14
CA PRO A 220 -6.76 11.06 12.81
C PRO A 220 -5.83 10.60 11.68
N LEU A 221 -4.52 10.61 11.94
CA LEU A 221 -3.53 10.17 10.98
C LEU A 221 -3.62 8.67 10.71
N VAL A 222 -3.67 7.83 11.75
CA VAL A 222 -3.81 6.38 11.58
C VAL A 222 -5.09 6.04 10.84
N LEU A 223 -6.21 6.70 11.19
CA LEU A 223 -7.49 6.48 10.53
C LEU A 223 -7.46 6.88 9.03
N LEU A 224 -6.78 7.98 8.68
CA LEU A 224 -6.56 8.36 7.28
C LEU A 224 -5.83 7.25 6.50
N TYR A 225 -4.80 6.66 7.09
CA TYR A 225 -4.09 5.55 6.47
C TYR A 225 -4.93 4.26 6.39
N CYS A 226 -5.85 4.01 7.33
CA CYS A 226 -6.83 2.93 7.18
C CYS A 226 -7.75 3.18 5.98
N TYR A 227 -8.27 4.39 5.79
CA TYR A 227 -9.07 4.75 4.62
C TYR A 227 -8.30 4.53 3.32
N LEU A 228 -7.07 5.06 3.23
CA LEU A 228 -6.21 4.88 2.07
C LEU A 228 -5.92 3.41 1.80
N GLY A 229 -5.59 2.63 2.84
CA GLY A 229 -5.36 1.20 2.74
C GLY A 229 -6.56 0.45 2.15
N VAL A 230 -7.77 0.74 2.62
CA VAL A 230 -9.02 0.16 2.09
C VAL A 230 -9.25 0.55 0.63
N ILE A 231 -9.03 1.82 0.28
CA ILE A 231 -9.16 2.30 -1.11
C ILE A 231 -8.20 1.52 -2.01
N GLY A 232 -6.92 1.43 -1.63
CA GLY A 232 -5.92 0.67 -2.38
C GLY A 232 -6.30 -0.81 -2.55
N ALA A 233 -6.72 -1.47 -1.47
CA ALA A 233 -7.14 -2.86 -1.49
C ALA A 233 -8.36 -3.10 -2.40
N ALA A 234 -9.35 -2.21 -2.33
CA ALA A 234 -10.56 -2.28 -3.14
C ALA A 234 -10.27 -2.04 -4.63
N LEU A 235 -9.36 -1.11 -4.96
CA LEU A 235 -8.89 -0.89 -6.34
C LEU A 235 -8.18 -2.14 -6.90
N VAL A 236 -7.35 -2.81 -6.09
CA VAL A 236 -6.73 -4.10 -6.49
C VAL A 236 -7.79 -5.19 -6.71
N LEU A 237 -8.79 -5.27 -5.85
CA LEU A 237 -9.91 -6.22 -6.03
C LEU A 237 -10.67 -5.91 -7.32
N TRP A 238 -10.94 -4.63 -7.61
CA TRP A 238 -11.58 -4.20 -8.84
C TRP A 238 -10.80 -4.61 -10.09
N LEU A 239 -9.48 -4.38 -10.11
CA LEU A 239 -8.59 -4.83 -11.18
C LEU A 239 -8.69 -6.34 -11.40
N LYS A 240 -8.56 -7.15 -10.34
CA LYS A 240 -8.70 -8.62 -10.41
C LYS A 240 -10.05 -9.05 -10.97
N LEU A 241 -11.14 -8.36 -10.63
CA LEU A 241 -12.48 -8.66 -11.15
C LEU A 241 -12.64 -8.23 -12.62
N LYS A 242 -11.99 -7.13 -13.03
CA LYS A 242 -11.94 -6.68 -14.42
C LYS A 242 -11.21 -7.69 -15.30
N ASP A 243 -10.06 -8.19 -14.86
CA ASP A 243 -9.25 -9.19 -15.56
C ASP A 243 -10.01 -10.52 -15.71
N LYS A 244 -10.57 -11.04 -14.61
CA LYS A 244 -11.45 -12.22 -14.65
C LYS A 244 -12.64 -12.04 -15.58
N GLY A 245 -13.22 -10.84 -15.59
CA GLY A 245 -14.31 -10.49 -16.51
C GLY A 245 -13.88 -10.48 -17.98
N GLN A 246 -12.64 -10.10 -18.29
CA GLN A 246 -12.07 -10.12 -19.64
C GLN A 246 -11.74 -11.53 -20.10
N GLU A 247 -11.15 -12.37 -19.24
CA GLU A 247 -10.89 -13.79 -19.52
C GLU A 247 -12.16 -14.53 -19.95
N LEU A 248 -13.30 -14.20 -19.32
CA LEU A 248 -14.61 -14.76 -19.68
C LEU A 248 -15.20 -14.22 -20.99
N ARG A 249 -14.79 -13.03 -21.45
CA ARG A 249 -15.23 -12.43 -22.72
C ARG A 249 -14.47 -13.01 -23.93
N LEU A 250 -13.25 -13.51 -23.75
CA LEU A 250 -12.31 -13.90 -24.81
C LEU A 250 -12.64 -15.22 -25.56
N LYS A 251 -13.90 -15.67 -25.65
CA LYS A 251 -14.21 -16.96 -26.29
C LYS A 251 -15.40 -16.91 -27.26
N GLU A 252 -15.11 -16.41 -28.46
CA GLU A 252 -15.74 -16.84 -29.74
C GLU A 252 -15.70 -18.38 -29.92
N ASP A 253 -14.90 -19.04 -29.10
CA ASP A 253 -14.62 -20.46 -29.08
C ASP A 253 -15.84 -21.35 -28.76
N ILE A 254 -16.83 -20.89 -27.97
CA ILE A 254 -18.06 -21.68 -27.75
C ILE A 254 -18.91 -21.68 -29.01
N ILE A 255 -19.18 -20.51 -29.60
CA ILE A 255 -20.00 -20.39 -30.82
C ILE A 255 -19.35 -21.19 -31.97
N ARG A 256 -18.02 -21.08 -32.11
CA ARG A 256 -17.25 -21.88 -33.07
C ARG A 256 -17.35 -23.38 -32.78
N LYS A 257 -17.18 -23.82 -31.53
CA LYS A 257 -17.29 -25.24 -31.15
C LYS A 257 -18.71 -25.78 -31.32
N THR A 258 -19.74 -24.96 -31.09
CA THR A 258 -21.14 -25.33 -31.35
C THR A 258 -21.39 -25.55 -32.83
N SER A 259 -20.80 -24.72 -33.72
CA SER A 259 -20.91 -24.91 -35.18
C SER A 259 -20.14 -26.12 -35.73
N GLN A 260 -19.19 -26.66 -34.94
CA GLN A 260 -18.34 -27.80 -35.31
C GLN A 260 -18.73 -29.10 -34.60
N ALA A 261 -19.73 -29.05 -33.71
CA ALA A 261 -20.17 -30.22 -32.96
C ALA A 261 -20.89 -31.21 -33.89
N THR A 262 -20.52 -32.48 -33.82
CA THR A 262 -21.07 -33.54 -34.68
C THR A 262 -21.96 -34.52 -33.92
N SER A 263 -21.99 -34.44 -32.59
CA SER A 263 -22.81 -35.30 -31.74
C SER A 263 -23.71 -34.52 -30.79
N GLN A 264 -24.84 -35.12 -30.42
CA GLN A 264 -25.77 -34.56 -29.42
C GLN A 264 -25.12 -34.43 -28.04
N ASN A 265 -24.21 -35.34 -27.69
CA ASN A 265 -23.45 -35.31 -26.43
C ASN A 265 -22.50 -34.10 -26.38
N GLU A 266 -21.82 -33.77 -27.49
CA GLU A 266 -20.99 -32.56 -27.60
C GLU A 266 -21.81 -31.28 -27.42
N LEU A 267 -22.99 -31.21 -28.04
CA LEU A 267 -23.90 -30.07 -27.92
C LEU A 267 -24.41 -29.90 -26.48
N GLN A 268 -24.74 -30.99 -25.79
CA GLN A 268 -25.16 -30.96 -24.39
C GLN A 268 -24.03 -30.49 -23.46
N ALA A 269 -22.80 -30.98 -23.65
CA ALA A 269 -21.64 -30.54 -22.88
C ALA A 269 -21.33 -29.05 -23.11
N LEU A 270 -21.45 -28.56 -24.36
CA LEU A 270 -21.28 -27.14 -24.68
C LEU A 270 -22.37 -26.26 -24.05
N LYS A 271 -23.61 -26.74 -23.97
CA LYS A 271 -24.72 -26.06 -23.29
C LYS A 271 -24.44 -25.91 -21.79
N GLU A 272 -23.98 -26.96 -21.13
CA GLU A 272 -23.63 -26.94 -19.70
C GLU A 272 -22.43 -26.04 -19.41
N GLU A 273 -21.42 -26.04 -20.28
CA GLU A 273 -20.29 -25.11 -20.18
C GLU A 273 -20.71 -23.65 -20.40
N ALA A 274 -21.60 -23.38 -21.37
CA ALA A 274 -22.15 -22.05 -21.60
C ALA A 274 -22.96 -21.56 -20.40
N HIS A 275 -23.78 -22.43 -19.79
CA HIS A 275 -24.54 -22.11 -18.60
C HIS A 275 -23.64 -21.79 -17.41
N ARG A 276 -22.66 -22.65 -17.11
CA ARG A 276 -21.67 -22.41 -16.04
C ARG A 276 -20.92 -21.08 -16.22
N ARG A 277 -20.55 -20.73 -17.46
CA ARG A 277 -19.91 -19.43 -17.74
C ARG A 277 -20.84 -18.24 -17.60
N PHE A 278 -22.10 -18.39 -17.97
CA PHE A 278 -23.10 -17.35 -17.76
C PHE A 278 -23.25 -17.05 -16.26
N GLU A 279 -23.37 -18.09 -15.43
CA GLU A 279 -23.43 -17.97 -13.97
C GLU A 279 -22.16 -17.31 -13.40
N GLN A 280 -20.98 -17.73 -13.85
CA GLN A 280 -19.71 -17.13 -13.44
C GLN A 280 -19.62 -15.64 -13.81
N LYS A 281 -20.04 -15.27 -15.02
CA LYS A 281 -20.07 -13.88 -15.49
C LYS A 281 -21.06 -13.05 -14.66
N HIS A 282 -22.23 -13.60 -14.37
CA HIS A 282 -23.22 -12.95 -13.52
C HIS A 282 -22.66 -12.70 -12.12
N ALA A 283 -22.04 -13.71 -11.50
CA ALA A 283 -21.40 -13.59 -10.20
C ALA A 283 -20.26 -12.55 -10.18
N ILE A 284 -19.44 -12.48 -11.24
CA ILE A 284 -18.39 -11.46 -11.36
C ILE A 284 -19.00 -10.06 -11.51
N ASN A 285 -20.03 -9.89 -12.33
CA ASN A 285 -20.70 -8.61 -12.51
C ASN A 285 -21.30 -8.11 -11.19
N LEU A 286 -21.93 -9.00 -10.41
CA LEU A 286 -22.44 -8.66 -9.08
C LEU A 286 -21.31 -8.21 -8.16
N LYS A 287 -20.19 -8.97 -8.09
CA LYS A 287 -19.01 -8.60 -7.30
C LYS A 287 -18.41 -7.27 -7.74
N LYS A 288 -18.37 -6.98 -9.05
CA LYS A 288 -17.92 -5.70 -9.57
C LYS A 288 -18.82 -4.59 -9.04
N GLU A 289 -20.13 -4.69 -9.21
CA GLU A 289 -21.05 -3.66 -8.74
C GLU A 289 -20.95 -3.42 -7.23
N THR A 290 -20.88 -4.49 -6.43
CA THR A 290 -20.64 -4.38 -4.98
C THR A 290 -19.31 -3.69 -4.66
N THR A 291 -18.24 -4.02 -5.40
CA THR A 291 -16.93 -3.38 -5.21
C THR A 291 -16.94 -1.91 -5.62
N ARG A 292 -17.67 -1.56 -6.69
CA ARG A 292 -17.83 -0.19 -7.17
C ARG A 292 -18.50 0.68 -6.11
N GLN A 293 -19.68 0.25 -5.64
CA GLN A 293 -20.44 0.94 -4.60
C GLN A 293 -19.64 1.09 -3.30
N PHE A 294 -18.84 0.07 -2.97
CA PHE A 294 -17.95 0.14 -1.82
C PHE A 294 -16.87 1.21 -1.99
N ILE A 295 -16.17 1.26 -3.13
CA ILE A 295 -15.15 2.29 -3.39
C ILE A 295 -15.77 3.69 -3.38
N ASP A 296 -16.93 3.88 -4.03
CA ASP A 296 -17.68 5.14 -4.02
C ASP A 296 -17.95 5.62 -2.57
N SER A 297 -18.43 4.70 -1.73
CA SER A 297 -18.72 4.98 -0.32
C SER A 297 -17.46 5.35 0.47
N ILE A 298 -16.37 4.60 0.31
CA ILE A 298 -15.12 4.86 1.06
C ILE A 298 -14.44 6.16 0.60
N LEU A 299 -14.45 6.46 -0.71
CA LEU A 299 -13.93 7.73 -1.21
C LEU A 299 -14.68 8.92 -0.62
N HIS A 300 -16.02 8.85 -0.58
CA HIS A 300 -16.85 9.91 0.02
C HIS A 300 -16.58 10.08 1.52
N ARG A 301 -16.46 8.98 2.26
CA ARG A 301 -16.15 9.01 3.69
C ARG A 301 -14.77 9.61 3.96
N CYS A 302 -13.77 9.20 3.20
CA CYS A 302 -12.41 9.71 3.31
C CYS A 302 -12.33 11.20 2.93
N GLU A 303 -13.05 11.65 1.89
CA GLU A 303 -13.15 13.06 1.54
C GLU A 303 -13.73 13.91 2.69
N LYS A 304 -14.87 13.49 3.25
CA LYS A 304 -15.47 14.16 4.43
C LYS A 304 -14.51 14.20 5.61
N PHE A 305 -13.79 13.09 5.84
CA PHE A 305 -12.79 13.01 6.89
C PHE A 305 -11.65 14.02 6.68
N LEU A 306 -11.11 14.11 5.46
CA LEU A 306 -10.05 15.06 5.10
C LEU A 306 -10.50 16.52 5.21
N GLN A 307 -11.76 16.81 4.86
CA GLN A 307 -12.35 18.15 4.99
C GLN A 307 -12.52 18.56 6.46
N ALA A 308 -13.01 17.65 7.30
CA ALA A 308 -13.27 17.91 8.72
C ALA A 308 -11.96 18.08 9.52
N ASN A 309 -10.94 17.29 9.21
CA ASN A 309 -9.71 17.22 10.03
C ASN A 309 -8.57 18.10 9.53
N ARG A 310 -8.71 18.78 8.39
CA ARG A 310 -7.69 19.67 7.79
C ARG A 310 -6.29 19.02 7.76
N CYS A 311 -6.23 17.75 7.36
CA CYS A 311 -5.00 16.96 7.43
C CYS A 311 -3.83 17.63 6.67
N ALA A 312 -2.66 17.67 7.32
CA ALA A 312 -1.44 18.25 6.77
C ALA A 312 -0.48 17.21 6.13
N ASP A 313 -0.83 15.92 6.19
CA ASP A 313 -0.02 14.86 5.58
C ASP A 313 -0.10 14.98 4.04
N TYR A 314 0.97 15.53 3.47
CA TYR A 314 1.03 15.95 2.07
C TYR A 314 0.84 14.77 1.11
N ALA A 315 1.61 13.70 1.33
CA ALA A 315 1.56 12.52 0.47
C ALA A 315 0.23 11.78 0.56
N ALA A 316 -0.37 11.70 1.76
CA ALA A 316 -1.69 11.09 1.95
C ALA A 316 -2.79 11.82 1.19
N VAL A 317 -2.83 13.15 1.28
CA VAL A 317 -3.83 13.97 0.57
C VAL A 317 -3.65 13.85 -0.95
N TRP A 318 -2.41 13.89 -1.45
CA TRP A 318 -2.14 13.71 -2.88
C TRP A 318 -2.53 12.32 -3.38
N THR A 319 -2.22 11.28 -2.61
CA THR A 319 -2.56 9.89 -2.94
C THR A 319 -4.07 9.70 -2.99
N PHE A 320 -4.80 10.21 -2.00
CA PHE A 320 -6.26 10.21 -2.00
C PHE A 320 -6.81 10.95 -3.22
N SER A 321 -6.32 12.16 -3.46
CA SER A 321 -6.83 13.04 -4.50
C SER A 321 -6.64 12.44 -5.90
N PHE A 322 -5.49 11.82 -6.14
CA PHE A 322 -5.22 11.10 -7.38
C PHE A 322 -6.11 9.86 -7.54
N ALA A 323 -6.26 9.05 -6.49
CA ALA A 323 -7.13 7.87 -6.52
C ALA A 323 -8.60 8.26 -6.79
N LYS A 324 -9.09 9.33 -6.14
CA LYS A 324 -10.42 9.91 -6.37
C LYS A 324 -10.60 10.36 -7.83
N LEU A 325 -9.68 11.20 -8.34
CA LEU A 325 -9.72 11.72 -9.71
C LEU A 325 -9.84 10.59 -10.75
N ARG A 326 -9.00 9.56 -10.58
CA ARG A 326 -8.96 8.38 -11.46
C ARG A 326 -10.26 7.60 -11.42
N TRP A 327 -10.76 7.35 -10.22
CA TRP A 327 -11.99 6.59 -10.01
C TRP A 327 -13.22 7.31 -10.58
N GLU A 328 -13.38 8.59 -10.25
CA GLU A 328 -14.50 9.42 -10.74
C GLU A 328 -14.47 9.58 -12.26
N ARG A 329 -13.29 9.55 -12.88
CA ARG A 329 -13.17 9.55 -14.34
C ARG A 329 -13.62 8.22 -14.98
N GLU A 330 -13.35 7.06 -14.37
CA GLU A 330 -13.81 5.77 -14.93
C GLU A 330 -15.32 5.58 -14.76
N HIS A 331 -15.86 6.09 -13.65
CA HIS A 331 -17.21 5.76 -13.20
C HIS A 331 -18.22 6.91 -13.25
N GLY A 332 -17.78 8.11 -13.61
CA GLY A 332 -18.64 9.31 -13.71
C GLY A 332 -18.96 9.91 -12.35
N GLY A 333 -18.03 10.72 -11.82
CA GLY A 333 -18.22 11.45 -10.57
C GLY A 333 -18.82 12.85 -10.78
N PRO A 334 -19.69 13.32 -9.85
CA PRO A 334 -20.35 14.63 -9.96
C PRO A 334 -19.37 15.81 -9.79
N SER A 335 -18.21 15.60 -9.16
CA SER A 335 -17.25 16.66 -8.80
C SER A 335 -16.05 16.79 -9.75
N LEU A 336 -16.00 15.99 -10.83
CA LEU A 336 -14.76 15.71 -11.57
C LEU A 336 -14.09 16.94 -12.20
N LEU A 337 -14.84 17.82 -12.87
CA LEU A 337 -14.25 18.94 -13.63
C LEU A 337 -13.58 19.96 -12.70
N ARG A 338 -14.34 20.53 -11.77
CA ARG A 338 -13.83 21.52 -10.80
C ARG A 338 -12.74 20.93 -9.90
N PHE A 339 -12.85 19.66 -9.54
CA PHE A 339 -11.81 18.97 -8.80
C PHE A 339 -10.53 18.83 -9.63
N ALA A 340 -10.61 18.44 -10.90
CA ALA A 340 -9.46 18.34 -11.79
C ALA A 340 -8.75 19.68 -12.02
N GLU A 341 -9.50 20.79 -12.18
CA GLU A 341 -8.93 22.14 -12.30
C GLU A 341 -8.10 22.52 -11.06
N ARG A 342 -8.68 22.31 -9.87
CA ARG A 342 -7.99 22.55 -8.58
C ARG A 342 -6.78 21.65 -8.43
N PHE A 343 -6.92 20.38 -8.77
CA PHE A 343 -5.84 19.41 -8.71
C PHE A 343 -4.66 19.85 -9.60
N ILE A 344 -4.92 20.33 -10.82
CA ILE A 344 -3.86 20.86 -11.71
C ILE A 344 -3.20 22.11 -11.12
N ALA A 345 -4.00 23.06 -10.62
CA ALA A 345 -3.46 24.27 -10.01
C ALA A 345 -2.51 23.92 -8.87
N CYS A 346 -2.94 23.04 -7.96
CA CYS A 346 -2.11 22.56 -6.87
C CYS A 346 -0.89 21.76 -7.37
N CYS A 347 -1.01 20.96 -8.43
CA CYS A 347 0.11 20.17 -8.97
C CYS A 347 1.22 21.04 -9.53
N ARG A 348 0.90 22.20 -10.14
CA ARG A 348 1.90 23.10 -10.72
C ARG A 348 2.77 23.75 -9.66
N ASP A 349 2.20 24.02 -8.49
CA ASP A 349 2.89 24.62 -7.35
C ASP A 349 3.52 23.56 -6.42
N ALA A 350 3.35 22.28 -6.76
CA ALA A 350 3.77 21.12 -5.99
C ALA A 350 5.22 20.72 -6.31
N GLN A 351 6.06 20.57 -5.28
CA GLN A 351 7.37 19.92 -5.40
C GLN A 351 7.22 18.39 -5.35
N LEU A 352 6.58 17.82 -6.38
CA LEU A 352 6.43 16.37 -6.52
C LEU A 352 7.64 15.79 -7.26
N ASP A 353 7.88 14.49 -7.03
CA ASP A 353 8.77 13.70 -7.89
C ASP A 353 8.38 13.90 -9.37
N PRO A 354 9.33 14.12 -10.30
CA PRO A 354 9.02 14.41 -11.70
C PRO A 354 8.13 13.36 -12.38
N LEU A 355 8.28 12.09 -12.01
CA LEU A 355 7.45 11.00 -12.54
C LEU A 355 6.01 11.16 -12.06
N LEU A 356 5.81 11.39 -10.76
CA LEU A 356 4.48 11.62 -10.18
C LEU A 356 3.83 12.87 -10.74
N SER A 357 4.57 13.97 -10.84
CA SER A 357 4.09 15.23 -11.39
C SER A 357 3.57 15.03 -12.82
N THR A 358 4.33 14.30 -13.64
CA THR A 358 3.94 13.98 -15.02
C THR A 358 2.66 13.15 -15.06
N ILE A 359 2.58 12.06 -14.28
CA ILE A 359 1.39 11.19 -14.24
C ILE A 359 0.16 11.97 -13.75
N PHE A 360 0.31 12.74 -12.67
CA PHE A 360 -0.78 13.50 -12.04
C PHE A 360 -1.32 14.57 -12.99
N LEU A 361 -0.45 15.37 -13.60
CA LEU A 361 -0.84 16.39 -14.55
C LEU A 361 -1.48 15.79 -15.81
N ASN A 362 -0.93 14.69 -16.33
CA ASN A 362 -1.53 14.01 -17.48
C ASN A 362 -2.95 13.54 -17.16
N GLU A 363 -3.15 12.80 -16.07
CA GLU A 363 -4.47 12.28 -15.70
C GLU A 363 -5.50 13.40 -15.45
N ALA A 364 -5.09 14.50 -14.82
CA ALA A 364 -5.97 15.63 -14.58
C ALA A 364 -6.31 16.40 -15.86
N ASN A 365 -5.34 16.60 -16.77
CA ASN A 365 -5.62 17.19 -18.08
C ASN A 365 -6.55 16.31 -18.92
N LEU A 366 -6.42 14.98 -18.82
CA LEU A 366 -7.34 14.04 -19.47
C LEU A 366 -8.75 14.13 -18.89
N ALA A 367 -8.89 14.33 -17.58
CA ALA A 367 -10.18 14.55 -16.94
C ALA A 367 -10.88 15.83 -17.44
N LEU A 368 -10.12 16.91 -17.72
CA LEU A 368 -10.67 18.16 -18.26
C LEU A 368 -11.10 18.08 -19.73
N LYS A 369 -10.36 17.33 -20.56
CA LYS A 369 -10.65 17.25 -22.00
C LYS A 369 -11.94 16.47 -22.30
N GLY A 370 -12.34 15.56 -21.40
CA GLY A 370 -13.44 14.63 -21.64
C GLY A 370 -13.12 13.64 -22.77
N ASN A 371 -13.73 12.46 -22.75
CA ASN A 371 -13.67 11.45 -23.83
C ASN A 371 -12.35 10.70 -24.10
N GLU A 372 -11.28 10.86 -23.31
CA GLU A 372 -10.08 10.04 -23.47
C GLU A 372 -10.09 8.80 -22.54
N THR A 373 -9.92 7.61 -23.13
CA THR A 373 -9.81 6.34 -22.40
C THR A 373 -8.75 6.41 -21.30
N ILE A 374 -9.03 5.83 -20.13
CA ILE A 374 -8.07 5.81 -19.02
C ILE A 374 -6.83 5.04 -19.41
N THR A 375 -5.71 5.76 -19.44
CA THR A 375 -4.38 5.21 -19.65
C THR A 375 -4.01 4.37 -18.44
N SER A 376 -3.74 3.08 -18.67
CA SER A 376 -3.06 2.25 -17.69
C SER A 376 -1.56 2.48 -17.81
N TYR A 377 -0.90 2.80 -16.70
CA TYR A 377 0.56 2.92 -16.67
C TYR A 377 1.14 1.64 -16.09
N ALA A 378 2.09 1.05 -16.81
CA ALA A 378 2.83 -0.13 -16.37
C ALA A 378 4.07 0.22 -15.52
N CYS A 379 4.17 1.46 -15.03
CA CYS A 379 5.29 1.88 -14.20
C CYS A 379 5.16 1.28 -12.80
N ASP A 380 6.28 0.79 -12.28
CA ASP A 380 6.42 0.53 -10.85
C ASP A 380 6.68 1.88 -10.15
N LEU A 381 6.18 2.05 -8.93
CA LEU A 381 6.35 3.24 -8.10
C LEU A 381 7.16 2.95 -6.83
N SER A 382 7.64 1.72 -6.64
CA SER A 382 8.34 1.25 -5.43
C SER A 382 9.53 2.12 -4.99
N GLY A 383 10.20 2.78 -5.93
CA GLY A 383 11.37 3.64 -5.72
C GLY A 383 11.06 5.14 -5.67
N VAL A 384 9.80 5.54 -5.83
CA VAL A 384 9.41 6.95 -5.82
C VAL A 384 9.53 7.53 -4.41
N LYS A 385 10.05 8.76 -4.32
CA LYS A 385 10.08 9.53 -3.08
C LYS A 385 8.75 10.26 -2.89
N LEU A 386 8.13 10.07 -1.74
CA LEU A 386 6.87 10.71 -1.36
C LEU A 386 7.13 11.62 -0.15
N PRO A 387 7.24 12.95 -0.33
CA PRO A 387 7.42 13.85 0.80
C PRO A 387 6.16 13.80 1.69
N LEU A 388 6.32 13.37 2.94
CA LEU A 388 5.21 13.19 3.88
C LEU A 388 4.65 14.51 4.42
N MET A 389 5.49 15.56 4.47
CA MET A 389 5.17 16.87 5.01
C MET A 389 5.65 17.96 4.06
N ARG A 390 4.91 19.06 3.99
CA ARG A 390 5.35 20.31 3.36
C ARG A 390 4.81 21.48 4.17
N ASP A 391 5.67 22.44 4.48
CA ASP A 391 5.25 23.65 5.17
C ASP A 391 4.12 24.33 4.40
N SER A 392 3.12 24.83 5.12
CA SER A 392 1.93 25.56 4.61
C SER A 392 0.92 24.76 3.76
N PHE A 393 1.06 23.43 3.62
CA PHE A 393 0.05 22.60 2.95
C PHE A 393 -1.02 22.10 3.92
N ALA A 394 -2.28 22.08 3.45
CA ALA A 394 -3.39 21.48 4.16
C ALA A 394 -4.44 20.95 3.18
N SER A 395 -5.17 19.89 3.58
CA SER A 395 -6.16 19.20 2.75
C SER A 395 -7.22 20.12 2.12
N TYR A 396 -7.58 21.22 2.78
CA TYR A 396 -8.59 22.18 2.30
C TYR A 396 -8.18 22.89 1.00
N LEU A 397 -6.88 22.90 0.63
CA LEU A 397 -6.41 23.47 -0.62
C LEU A 397 -6.88 22.64 -1.84
N LEU A 398 -6.92 21.31 -1.72
CA LEU A 398 -7.39 20.39 -2.75
C LEU A 398 -8.88 20.04 -2.59
N LEU A 399 -9.34 19.96 -1.34
CA LEU A 399 -10.69 19.55 -0.95
C LEU A 399 -11.31 20.63 -0.06
N PRO A 400 -11.67 21.81 -0.60
CA PRO A 400 -12.30 22.84 0.21
C PRO A 400 -13.64 22.33 0.72
N LEU A 401 -14.01 22.78 1.92
CA LEU A 401 -15.36 22.60 2.43
C LEU A 401 -16.33 23.13 1.37
N LEU A 402 -17.28 22.30 0.94
CA LEU A 402 -18.42 22.79 0.19
C LEU A 402 -19.09 23.84 1.09
N GLY A 403 -18.92 25.11 0.72
CA GLY A 403 -19.66 26.18 1.37
C GLY A 403 -21.15 25.89 1.22
N VAL A 404 -21.93 26.27 2.22
CA VAL A 404 -23.40 26.11 2.36
C VAL A 404 -24.17 26.93 1.28
N GLY A 405 -23.64 27.06 0.06
CA GLY A 405 -24.16 27.93 -0.99
C GLY A 405 -24.20 27.33 -2.40
N GLU A 406 -23.87 26.04 -2.59
CA GLU A 406 -23.90 25.39 -3.92
C GLU A 406 -25.02 24.33 -4.07
N GLU A 407 -26.10 24.44 -3.29
CA GLU A 407 -27.34 23.67 -3.48
C GLU A 407 -28.46 24.46 -4.21
N VAL A 408 -28.21 25.68 -4.71
CA VAL A 408 -29.26 26.47 -5.39
C VAL A 408 -28.84 26.83 -6.81
N SER A 409 -29.04 25.90 -7.75
CA SER A 409 -29.43 26.23 -9.13
C SER A 409 -29.85 24.98 -9.94
N LEU A 410 -30.77 24.18 -9.41
CA LEU A 410 -31.59 23.30 -10.24
C LEU A 410 -33.03 23.33 -9.70
N SER A 411 -33.70 24.45 -9.94
CA SER A 411 -35.17 24.51 -9.97
C SER A 411 -35.58 24.62 -11.44
N PRO A 412 -36.46 23.76 -11.96
CA PRO A 412 -36.96 23.90 -13.32
C PRO A 412 -37.91 25.10 -13.37
N SER A 413 -37.69 25.99 -14.33
CA SER A 413 -38.71 26.95 -14.75
C SER A 413 -39.69 26.18 -15.64
N SER A 414 -40.92 26.04 -15.14
CA SER A 414 -42.22 25.96 -15.82
C SER A 414 -42.27 25.46 -17.26
#